data_AF-A0ABD2ZNS9-F1
#
_entry.id   AF-A0ABD2ZNS9-F1
#
_cell.length_a   1.000
_cell.length_b   1.000
_cell.length_c   1.000
_cell.angle_alpha   90.00
_cell.angle_beta   90.00
_cell.angle_gamma   90.00
#
_symmetry.space_group_name_H-M   'P 1'
#
loop_
_entity.id
_entity.type
_entity.pdbx_description
1 polymer ?
#
loop_
_entity_poly.entity_id
_entity_poly.type
_entity_poly.pdbx_seq_one_letter_code
_entity_poly.pdbx_strand_id
1 'polypeptide(L)'
;MAISTIKELSTDFIKLSRFEGGNFLRWQKKMKILLTTLHVAYVFITKRPKEIEGETLEQTRARWKWNNDDFICMGHILNGMSDELFDIYQNAISTKDL
;
A
#
# COMPACT_ATOMS: atom_id res chain seq x y z
N MET A 1 -13.11 18.19 2.63
CA MET A 1 -11.96 18.99 2.15
C MET A 1 -10.62 18.31 2.41
N ALA A 2 -10.23 17.97 3.65
CA ALA A 2 -8.90 17.36 3.89
C ALA A 2 -8.67 16.02 3.17
N ILE A 3 -9.67 15.12 3.11
CA ILE A 3 -9.55 13.81 2.47
C ILE A 3 -9.36 13.91 0.95
N SER A 4 -10.04 14.86 0.28
CA SER A 4 -9.89 15.07 -1.16
C SER A 4 -8.50 15.60 -1.51
N THR A 5 -7.98 16.53 -0.70
CA THR A 5 -6.63 17.06 -0.86
C THR A 5 -5.54 15.99 -0.68
N ILE A 6 -5.68 15.09 0.30
CA ILE A 6 -4.74 13.98 0.50
C ILE A 6 -4.75 13.02 -0.70
N LYS A 7 -5.93 12.72 -1.25
CA LYS A 7 -6.06 11.87 -2.46
C LYS A 7 -5.41 12.51 -3.68
N GLU A 8 -5.66 13.80 -3.93
CA GLU A 8 -5.03 14.56 -5.03
C GLU A 8 -3.51 14.56 -4.89
N LEU A 9 -3.00 14.92 -3.71
CA LEU A 9 -1.56 14.91 -3.43
C LEU A 9 -0.93 13.53 -3.62
N SER A 10 -1.62 12.45 -3.23
CA SER A 10 -1.13 11.09 -3.43
C SER A 10 -1.04 10.72 -4.92
N THR A 11 -1.99 11.19 -5.72
CA THR A 11 -2.06 10.91 -7.17
C THR A 11 -0.96 11.66 -7.90
N ASP A 12 -0.78 12.95 -7.58
CA ASP A 12 0.30 13.77 -8.15
C ASP A 12 1.68 13.23 -7.76
N PHE A 13 1.82 12.78 -6.51
CA PHE A 13 3.06 12.18 -6.03
C PHE A 13 3.42 10.92 -6.81
N ILE A 14 2.46 10.03 -7.04
CA ILE A 14 2.65 8.80 -7.83
C ILE A 14 3.15 9.16 -9.24
N LYS A 15 2.49 10.11 -9.91
CA LYS A 15 2.88 10.55 -11.25
C LYS A 15 4.31 11.12 -11.29
N LEU A 16 4.71 11.88 -10.26
CA LEU A 16 6.06 12.44 -10.11
C LEU A 16 7.12 11.42 -9.68
N SER A 17 6.71 10.23 -9.25
CA SER A 17 7.59 9.21 -8.70
C SER A 17 7.44 7.88 -9.41
N ARG A 18 7.15 7.89 -10.71
CA ARG A 18 7.13 6.68 -11.53
C ARG A 18 8.50 5.98 -11.54
N PHE A 19 8.51 4.68 -11.29
CA PHE A 19 9.70 3.83 -11.29
C PHE A 19 9.85 3.11 -12.61
N GLU A 20 10.95 3.40 -13.31
CA GLU A 20 11.29 2.85 -14.62
C GLU A 20 12.50 1.90 -14.52
N GLY A 21 12.71 1.25 -13.36
CA GLY A 21 13.82 0.32 -13.11
C GLY A 21 15.11 0.95 -12.55
N GLY A 22 15.31 2.27 -12.70
CA GLY A 22 16.47 3.00 -12.15
C GLY A 22 16.21 3.69 -10.80
N ASN A 23 17.28 4.02 -10.05
CA ASN A 23 17.20 4.78 -8.80
C ASN A 23 16.29 4.18 -7.71
N PHE A 24 16.24 2.85 -7.60
CA PHE A 24 15.35 2.13 -6.69
C PHE A 24 15.35 2.68 -5.26
N LEU A 25 16.52 2.95 -4.67
CA LEU A 25 16.59 3.47 -3.29
C LEU A 25 15.87 4.81 -3.11
N ARG A 26 15.95 5.70 -4.12
CA ARG A 26 15.27 7.00 -4.10
C ARG A 26 13.76 6.81 -4.26
N TRP A 27 13.35 5.95 -5.18
CA TRP A 27 11.94 5.61 -5.39
C TRP A 27 11.31 4.97 -4.14
N GLN A 28 11.98 3.97 -3.58
CA GLN A 28 11.56 3.29 -2.35
C GLN A 28 11.40 4.27 -1.18
N LYS A 29 12.34 5.23 -1.02
CA LYS A 29 12.23 6.27 0.02
C LYS A 29 11.01 7.17 -0.22
N LYS A 30 10.74 7.55 -1.47
CA LYS A 30 9.54 8.32 -1.84
C LYS A 30 8.26 7.53 -1.53
N MET A 31 8.18 6.26 -1.91
CA MET A 31 7.04 5.39 -1.60
C MET A 31 6.81 5.26 -0.09
N LYS A 32 7.87 5.06 0.70
CA LYS A 32 7.76 5.00 2.16
C LYS A 32 7.19 6.28 2.76
N ILE A 33 7.60 7.45 2.25
CA ILE A 33 7.06 8.75 2.69
C ILE A 33 5.58 8.85 2.38
N LEU A 34 5.17 8.54 1.14
CA LEU A 34 3.77 8.54 0.72
C LEU A 34 2.90 7.66 1.63
N LEU A 35 3.29 6.41 1.81
CA LEU A 35 2.54 5.43 2.61
C LEU A 35 2.48 5.79 4.10
N THR A 36 3.49 6.50 4.60
CA THR A 36 3.49 7.03 5.97
C THR A 36 2.50 8.19 6.10
N THR A 37 2.46 9.11 5.14
CA THR A 37 1.48 10.22 5.09
C THR A 37 0.04 9.71 4.99
N LEU A 38 -0.16 8.58 4.32
CA LEU A 38 -1.45 7.90 4.21
C LEU A 38 -1.82 7.05 5.43
N HIS A 39 -0.93 6.95 6.44
CA HIS A 39 -1.11 6.12 7.63
C HIS A 39 -1.30 4.62 7.37
N VAL A 40 -0.80 4.11 6.24
CA VAL A 40 -0.90 2.69 5.86
C VAL A 40 0.42 1.93 5.97
N ALA A 41 1.55 2.62 6.15
CA ALA A 41 2.88 2.00 6.23
C ALA A 41 3.05 0.95 7.36
N TYR A 42 2.20 0.97 8.38
CA TYR A 42 2.22 -0.02 9.48
C TYR A 42 1.96 -1.46 8.98
N VAL A 43 1.31 -1.60 7.83
CA VAL A 43 0.99 -2.88 7.20
C VAL A 43 2.25 -3.67 6.81
N PHE A 44 3.41 -3.01 6.65
CA PHE A 44 4.68 -3.72 6.39
C PHE A 44 5.29 -4.39 7.62
N ILE A 45 4.98 -3.88 8.82
CA ILE A 45 5.60 -4.35 10.07
C ILE A 45 4.62 -5.15 10.94
N THR A 46 3.35 -5.23 10.54
CA THR A 46 2.31 -5.97 11.24
C THR A 46 1.86 -7.16 10.40
N LYS A 47 1.49 -8.25 11.08
CA LYS A 47 0.85 -9.40 10.43
C LYS A 47 -0.64 -9.14 10.29
N ARG A 48 -1.23 -9.67 9.23
CA ARG A 48 -2.68 -9.70 9.07
C ARG A 48 -3.33 -10.38 10.30
N PRO A 49 -4.32 -9.75 10.95
CA PRO A 49 -5.08 -10.40 12.00
C PRO A 49 -5.72 -11.70 11.48
N LYS A 50 -5.55 -12.80 12.22
CA LYS A 50 -6.18 -14.09 11.88
C LYS A 50 -7.68 -14.03 12.12
N GLU A 51 -8.41 -14.79 11.32
CA GLU A 51 -9.81 -15.09 11.58
C GLU A 51 -9.88 -16.17 12.66
N ILE A 52 -10.69 -15.93 13.68
CA ILE A 52 -10.90 -16.85 14.80
C ILE A 52 -12.40 -17.05 15.03
N GLU A 53 -12.76 -18.25 15.44
CA GLU A 53 -14.15 -18.55 15.77
C GLU A 53 -14.59 -17.75 17.01
N GLY A 54 -15.77 -17.14 16.93
CA GLY A 54 -16.31 -16.31 18.01
C GLY A 54 -15.64 -14.93 18.14
N GLU A 55 -15.01 -14.41 17.08
CA GLU A 55 -14.42 -13.08 17.10
C GLU A 55 -15.42 -11.97 17.44
N THR A 56 -14.93 -10.97 18.17
CA THR A 56 -15.72 -9.78 18.47
C THR A 56 -15.82 -8.88 17.24
N LEU A 57 -16.83 -8.01 17.21
CA LEU A 57 -17.01 -7.03 16.14
C LEU A 57 -15.78 -6.14 15.94
N GLU A 58 -15.06 -5.82 17.03
CA GLU A 58 -13.82 -5.04 17.02
C GLU A 58 -12.70 -5.78 16.31
N GLN A 59 -12.58 -7.10 16.53
CA GLN A 59 -11.58 -7.94 15.86
C GLN A 59 -11.87 -8.05 14.37
N THR A 60 -13.14 -8.23 13.99
CA THR A 60 -13.57 -8.19 12.59
C THR A 60 -13.20 -6.84 11.97
N ARG A 61 -13.59 -5.72 12.60
CA ARG A 61 -13.29 -4.36 12.10
C ARG A 61 -11.79 -4.11 11.94
N ALA A 62 -10.97 -4.55 12.89
CA ALA A 62 -9.53 -4.42 12.81
C ALA A 62 -8.95 -5.20 11.62
N ARG A 63 -9.43 -6.43 11.36
CA ARG A 63 -9.03 -7.22 10.18
C ARG A 63 -9.45 -6.55 8.87
N TRP A 64 -10.69 -6.06 8.78
CA TRP A 64 -11.18 -5.35 7.61
C TRP A 64 -10.38 -4.08 7.31
N LYS A 65 -10.07 -3.29 8.35
CA LYS A 65 -9.20 -2.12 8.23
C LYS A 65 -7.82 -2.52 7.72
N TRP A 66 -7.21 -3.56 8.31
CA TRP A 66 -5.90 -4.03 7.88
C TRP A 66 -5.90 -4.44 6.40
N ASN A 67 -6.91 -5.21 5.96
CA ASN A 67 -7.03 -5.63 4.56
C ASN A 67 -7.19 -4.44 3.61
N ASN A 68 -7.99 -3.44 4.00
CA ASN A 68 -8.16 -2.22 3.23
C ASN A 68 -6.85 -1.43 3.11
N ASP A 69 -6.12 -1.29 4.23
CA ASP A 69 -4.85 -0.55 4.26
C ASP A 69 -3.75 -1.29 3.48
N ASP A 70 -3.76 -2.63 3.47
CA ASP A 70 -2.87 -3.45 2.63
C ASP A 70 -3.18 -3.29 1.14
N PHE A 71 -4.45 -3.30 0.75
CA PHE A 71 -4.88 -3.02 -0.61
C PHE A 71 -4.45 -1.62 -1.08
N ILE A 72 -4.63 -0.60 -0.22
CA ILE A 72 -4.19 0.78 -0.50
C ILE A 72 -2.67 0.84 -0.65
N CYS A 73 -1.91 0.21 0.25
CA CYS A 73 -0.45 0.11 0.16
C CYS A 73 0.00 -0.46 -1.18
N MET A 74 -0.54 -1.63 -1.54
CA MET A 74 -0.20 -2.32 -2.78
C MET A 74 -0.58 -1.50 -4.00
N GLY A 75 -1.77 -0.90 -4.00
CA GLY A 75 -2.22 -0.04 -5.10
C GLY A 75 -1.29 1.15 -5.33
N HIS A 76 -0.82 1.82 -4.27
CA HIS A 76 0.12 2.94 -4.42
C HIS A 76 1.51 2.50 -4.90
N ILE A 77 2.00 1.36 -4.41
CA ILE A 77 3.28 0.79 -4.85
C ILE A 77 3.22 0.43 -6.33
N LEU A 78 2.19 -0.30 -6.76
CA LEU A 78 2.00 -0.73 -8.14
C LEU A 78 1.81 0.46 -9.08
N ASN A 79 0.93 1.42 -8.73
CA ASN A 79 0.73 2.63 -9.53
C ASN A 79 2.01 3.51 -9.61
N GLY A 80 2.93 3.36 -8.65
CA GLY A 80 4.22 4.02 -8.66
C GLY A 80 5.23 3.41 -9.63
N MET A 81 4.91 2.33 -10.34
CA MET A 81 5.78 1.66 -11.31
C MET A 81 5.43 2.02 -12.77
N SER A 82 6.30 1.65 -13.70
CA SER A 82 5.99 1.65 -15.13
C SER A 82 4.92 0.60 -15.45
N ASP A 83 4.21 0.76 -16.58
CA ASP A 83 3.14 -0.17 -16.95
C ASP A 83 3.69 -1.59 -17.17
N GLU A 84 4.89 -1.70 -17.76
CA GLU A 84 5.59 -2.97 -17.93
C GLU A 84 5.84 -3.69 -16.59
N LEU A 85 6.29 -2.94 -15.58
CA LEU A 85 6.54 -3.48 -14.24
C LEU A 85 5.23 -3.78 -13.49
N PHE A 86 4.21 -2.94 -13.66
CA PHE A 86 2.87 -3.16 -13.12
C PHE A 86 2.34 -4.51 -13.61
N ASP A 87 2.39 -4.77 -14.91
CA ASP A 87 1.85 -5.99 -15.52
C ASP A 87 2.53 -7.25 -14.99
N ILE A 88 3.83 -7.17 -14.69
CA ILE A 88 4.62 -8.25 -14.09
C ILE A 88 4.23 -8.49 -12.63
N TYR A 89 4.08 -7.43 -11.84
CA TYR A 89 3.94 -7.53 -10.38
C TYR A 89 2.50 -7.49 -9.86
N GLN A 90 1.50 -7.15 -10.68
CA GLN A 90 0.10 -7.04 -10.24
C GLN A 90 -0.47 -8.33 -9.63
N ASN A 91 0.03 -9.49 -10.07
CA ASN A 91 -0.37 -10.81 -9.58
C ASN A 91 0.72 -11.48 -8.73
N ALA A 92 1.73 -10.71 -8.29
CA ALA A 92 2.79 -11.27 -7.46
C ALA A 92 2.22 -11.73 -6.12
N ILE A 93 2.52 -12.97 -5.75
CA ILE A 93 2.17 -13.51 -4.43
C ILE A 93 2.96 -12.70 -3.40
N SER A 94 2.25 -12.11 -2.45
CA SER A 94 2.87 -11.40 -1.34
C SER A 94 3.70 -12.40 -0.52
N THR A 95 4.88 -12.00 -0.06
CA THR A 95 5.65 -12.83 0.90
C THR A 95 4.91 -13.05 2.22
N LYS A 96 3.80 -12.33 2.45
CA LYS A 96 2.90 -12.56 3.58
C LYS A 96 1.98 -13.77 3.39
N ASP A 97 1.82 -14.22 2.15
CA ASP A 97 0.98 -15.36 1.74
C ASP A 97 1.82 -16.62 1.45
N LEU A 98 3.15 -16.51 1.51
CA LEU A 98 4.12 -17.61 1.49
C LEU A 98 4.41 -18.10 2.92
#